data_AF-A0A1V4YIH9-F1
#
_entry.id   AF-A0A1V4YIH9-F1
#
_cell.length_a   1.000
_cell.length_b   1.000
_cell.length_c   1.000
_cell.angle_alpha   90.00
_cell.angle_beta   90.00
_cell.angle_gamma   90.00
#
_symmetry.space_group_name_H-M   'P 1'
#
loop_
_entity.id
_entity.type
_entity.pdbx_description
1 polymer ?
#
loop_
_entity_poly.entity_id
_entity_poly.type
_entity_poly.pdbx_seq_one_letter_code
_entity_poly.pdbx_strand_id
1 'polypeptide(L)' 'MKQQVINQLAALITAAFGLVAALAWNDAIKSLFAEGGALYFLASWGIWAYALFVTVLAVVMTIWIGGLAEKSKKE' A
#
# COMPACT_ATOMS: atom_id res chain seq x y z
N MET A 1 -22.89 19.31 -18.13
CA MET A 1 -22.66 18.03 -18.85
C MET A 1 -21.18 17.71 -19.04
N LYS A 2 -20.37 18.52 -19.75
CA LYS A 2 -18.94 18.23 -20.00
C LYS A 2 -18.11 18.01 -18.72
N GLN A 3 -18.29 18.86 -17.70
CA GLN A 3 -17.53 18.74 -16.45
C GLN A 3 -17.84 17.45 -15.68
N GLN A 4 -19.11 17.04 -15.62
CA GLN A 4 -19.50 15.82 -14.93
C GLN A 4 -18.92 14.58 -15.59
N VAL A 5 -18.89 14.54 -16.94
CA VAL A 5 -18.25 13.45 -17.68
C VAL A 5 -16.75 13.40 -17.40
N ILE A 6 -16.06 14.54 -17.42
CA ILE A 6 -14.63 14.62 -17.09
C ILE A 6 -14.37 14.12 -15.65
N ASN A 7 -15.18 14.54 -14.68
CA ASN A 7 -15.02 14.10 -13.29
C ASN A 7 -15.21 12.59 -13.14
N GLN A 8 -16.19 11.99 -13.83
CA GLN A 8 -16.39 10.54 -13.76
C GLN A 8 -15.27 9.76 -14.46
N LEU A 9 -14.76 10.27 -15.59
CA LEU A 9 -13.61 9.67 -16.24
C LEU A 9 -12.36 9.76 -15.35
N ALA A 10 -12.13 10.90 -14.71
CA ALA A 10 -11.04 11.06 -13.76
C ALA A 10 -11.17 10.05 -12.60
N ALA A 11 -12.35 9.93 -12.00
CA ALA A 11 -12.58 8.96 -10.93
C ALA A 11 -12.32 7.50 -11.37
N LEU A 12 -12.80 7.11 -12.56
CA LEU A 12 -12.57 5.78 -13.12
C LEU A 12 -11.08 5.51 -13.36
N ILE A 13 -10.37 6.48 -13.96
CA ILE A 13 -8.93 6.36 -14.24
C ILE A 13 -8.14 6.30 -12.92
N THR A 14 -8.45 7.16 -11.95
CA THR A 14 -7.81 7.14 -10.63
C THR A 14 -8.05 5.82 -9.92
N ALA A 15 -9.26 5.25 -9.97
CA ALA A 15 -9.54 3.95 -9.38
C ALA A 15 -8.75 2.83 -10.07
N ALA A 16 -8.71 2.82 -11.41
CA ALA A 16 -7.95 1.84 -12.19
C ALA A 16 -6.44 1.89 -11.86
N PHE A 17 -5.85 3.08 -11.87
CA PHE A 17 -4.44 3.24 -11.50
C PHE A 17 -4.18 2.94 -10.02
N GLY A 18 -5.13 3.27 -9.13
CA GLY A 18 -5.06 2.90 -7.72
C GLY A 18 -4.98 1.39 -7.53
N LEU A 19 -5.77 0.62 -8.30
CA LEU A 19 -5.71 -0.84 -8.30
C LEU A 19 -4.36 -1.35 -8.84
N VAL A 20 -3.89 -0.83 -9.98
CA VAL A 20 -2.59 -1.21 -10.55
C VAL A 20 -1.45 -0.91 -9.58
N ALA A 21 -1.47 0.25 -8.93
CA ALA A 21 -0.48 0.62 -7.93
C ALA A 21 -0.51 -0.35 -6.74
N ALA A 22 -1.70 -0.69 -6.22
CA ALA A 22 -1.83 -1.66 -5.13
C ALA A 22 -1.26 -3.04 -5.50
N LEU A 23 -1.49 -3.52 -6.72
CA LEU A 23 -0.95 -4.78 -7.23
C LEU A 23 0.59 -4.72 -7.36
N ALA A 24 1.12 -3.64 -7.91
CA ALA A 24 2.57 -3.46 -8.05
C ALA A 24 3.29 -3.44 -6.68
N TRP A 25 2.69 -2.78 -5.68
CA TRP A 25 3.23 -2.78 -4.31
C TRP A 25 3.19 -4.17 -3.66
N ASN A 26 2.14 -4.98 -3.91
CA ASN A 26 2.09 -6.37 -3.46
C ASN A 26 3.26 -7.19 -4.01
N ASP A 27 3.52 -7.07 -5.32
CA ASP A 27 4.61 -7.82 -5.96
C ASP A 27 5.98 -7.33 -5.52
N ALA A 28 6.15 -6.01 -5.35
CA ALA A 28 7.37 -5.41 -4.82
C ALA A 28 7.66 -5.85 -3.38
N ILE A 29 6.65 -5.88 -2.50
CA ILE A 29 6.83 -6.36 -1.12
C ILE A 29 7.22 -7.83 -1.14
N LYS A 30 6.55 -8.67 -1.93
CA LYS A 30 6.87 -10.11 -2.03
C LYS A 30 8.29 -10.36 -2.52
N SER A 31 8.80 -9.56 -3.46
CA SER A 31 10.16 -9.72 -3.98
C SER A 31 11.23 -9.48 -2.91
N LEU A 32 10.95 -8.65 -1.88
CA LEU A 32 11.86 -8.48 -0.75
C LEU A 32 12.04 -9.77 0.06
N PHE A 33 11.03 -10.64 0.09
CA PHE A 33 11.05 -11.93 0.82
C PHE A 33 11.42 -13.12 -0.06
N ALA A 34 11.51 -12.94 -1.37
CA ALA A 34 11.97 -13.97 -2.29
C ALA A 34 13.48 -14.23 -2.13
N GLU A 35 13.96 -15.34 -2.66
CA GLU A 35 15.38 -15.69 -2.63
C GLU A 35 16.23 -14.58 -3.27
N GLY A 36 17.28 -14.14 -2.57
CA GLY A 36 18.10 -12.98 -2.95
C GLY A 36 17.53 -11.61 -2.56
N GLY A 37 16.31 -11.55 -2.01
CA GLY A 37 15.70 -10.34 -1.48
C GLY A 37 16.26 -9.91 -0.11
N ALA A 38 16.18 -8.61 0.18
CA ALA A 38 16.74 -8.03 1.42
C ALA A 38 16.14 -8.59 2.71
N LEU A 39 14.91 -9.12 2.66
CA LEU A 39 14.18 -9.70 3.78
C LEU A 39 14.03 -11.22 3.67
N TYR A 40 14.79 -11.88 2.78
CA TYR A 40 14.75 -13.33 2.62
C TYR A 40 15.02 -14.08 3.93
N PHE A 41 15.93 -13.56 4.76
CA PHE A 41 16.23 -14.14 6.08
C PHE A 41 14.99 -14.25 6.98
N LEU A 42 14.03 -13.33 6.85
CA LEU A 42 12.80 -13.33 7.64
C LEU A 42 11.79 -14.34 7.08
N ALA A 43 11.81 -14.57 5.76
CA ALA A 43 11.01 -15.61 5.11
C ALA A 43 11.44 -17.02 5.57
N SER A 44 12.72 -17.22 5.92
CA SER A 44 13.22 -18.48 6.47
C SER A 44 12.58 -18.88 7.81
N TRP A 45 11.94 -17.94 8.51
CA TRP A 45 11.20 -18.18 9.76
C TRP A 45 9.76 -18.67 9.50
N GLY A 46 9.39 -18.84 8.22
CA GLY A 46 8.10 -19.33 7.78
C GLY A 46 7.06 -18.24 7.52
N ILE A 47 5.90 -18.65 7.02
CA ILE A 47 4.85 -17.75 6.54
C ILE A 47 4.27 -16.82 7.61
N TRP A 48 4.31 -17.24 8.89
CA TRP A 48 3.83 -16.43 10.02
C TRP A 48 4.71 -15.22 10.31
N ALA A 49 6.03 -15.32 10.11
CA ALA A 49 6.95 -14.21 10.30
C ALA A 49 6.70 -13.11 9.25
N TYR A 50 6.53 -13.50 7.99
CA TYR A 50 6.10 -12.60 6.92
C TYR A 50 4.77 -11.91 7.26
N ALA A 51 3.75 -12.68 7.63
CA ALA A 51 2.42 -12.16 7.91
C ALA A 51 2.45 -11.14 9.06
N LEU A 52 3.10 -11.49 10.18
CA LEU A 52 3.21 -10.61 11.34
C LEU A 52 3.96 -9.32 11.01
N PHE A 53 5.09 -9.42 10.29
CA PHE A 53 5.89 -8.26 9.89
C PHE A 53 5.10 -7.29 9.01
N VAL A 54 4.44 -7.80 7.96
CA VAL A 54 3.64 -6.97 7.05
C VAL A 54 2.44 -6.36 7.78
N THR A 55 1.79 -7.09 8.70
CA THR A 55 0.69 -6.55 9.52
C THR A 55 1.17 -5.42 10.43
N VAL A 56 2.30 -5.58 11.12
CA VAL A 56 2.84 -4.53 11.99
C VAL A 56 3.18 -3.28 11.17
N LEU A 57 3.84 -3.44 10.02
CA LEU A 57 4.11 -2.33 9.11
C LEU A 57 2.84 -1.63 8.65
N ALA A 58 1.80 -2.37 8.25
CA ALA A 58 0.53 -1.80 7.81
C ALA A 58 -0.15 -0.98 8.92
N VAL A 59 -0.14 -1.47 10.17
CA VAL A 59 -0.71 -0.77 11.32
C VAL A 59 0.08 0.52 11.61
N VAL A 60 1.42 0.45 11.65
CA VAL A 60 2.27 1.63 11.89
C VAL A 60 2.04 2.71 10.83
N MET A 61 2.02 2.32 9.55
CA MET A 61 1.77 3.25 8.45
C MET A 61 0.36 3.85 8.53
N THR A 62 -0.64 3.07 8.91
CA THR A 62 -2.02 3.55 9.06
C THR A 62 -2.15 4.57 10.19
N ILE A 63 -1.51 4.32 11.34
CA ILE A 63 -1.49 5.27 12.46
C ILE A 63 -0.77 6.56 12.06
N TRP A 64 0.37 6.44 11.36
CA TRP A 64 1.14 7.59 10.92
C TRP A 64 0.36 8.47 9.94
N ILE A 65 -0.24 7.87 8.90
CA ILE A 65 -1.08 8.58 7.93
C ILE A 65 -2.31 9.20 8.61
N GLY A 66 -2.95 8.47 9.53
CA GLY A 66 -4.07 8.98 10.32
C GLY A 66 -3.71 10.23 11.11
N GLY A 67 -2.55 10.23 11.76
CA GLY A 67 -2.03 11.39 12.49
C GLY A 67 -1.71 12.59 11.58
N LEU A 68 -1.17 12.35 10.39
CA LEU A 68 -0.94 13.42 9.39
C LEU A 68 -2.26 14.04 8.90
N ALA A 69 -3.27 13.21 8.63
CA ALA A 69 -4.58 13.67 8.18
C ALA A 69 -5.32 14.49 9.24
N GLU A 70 -5.12 14.19 10.53
CA GLU A 70 -5.71 15.00 11.61
C GLU A 70 -5.03 16.36 11.74
N LYS A 71 -3.71 16.43 11.56
CA LYS A 71 -2.96 17.69 11.57
C LYS A 71 -3.37 18.60 10.41
N SER A 72 -3.53 18.05 9.20
CA SER A 72 -3.95 18.83 8.02
C SER A 72 -5.39 19.34 8.07
N LYS A 73 -6.22 18.89 9.03
CA LYS A 73 -7.58 19.41 9.25
C LYS A 73 -7.63 20.52 10.31
N LYS A 74 -6.57 20.66 11.11
CA LYS A 74 -6.46 21.66 12.18
C LYS A 74 -5.78 22.95 11.70
N GLU A 75 -5.06 22.88 10.58
CA GLU A 75 -4.66 24.04 9.76
C GLU A 75 -5.78 24.41 8.78
#